data_AF-A0A2V1DLQ7-F1
#
_entry.id   AF-A0A2V1DLQ7-F1
#
_cell.length_a   1.000
_cell.length_b   1.000
_cell.length_c   1.000
_cell.angle_alpha   90.00
_cell.angle_beta   90.00
_cell.angle_gamma   90.00
#
_symmetry.space_group_name_H-M   'P 1'
#
loop_
_entity.id
_entity.type
_entity.pdbx_description
1 polymer ?
#
loop_
_entity_poly.entity_id
_entity_poly.type
_entity_poly.pdbx_seq_one_letter_code
_entity_poly.pdbx_strand_id
1 'polypeptide(L)'
;PSSDKALSENTTLYFTYGSNMCLAQMASRCPASTLYAIGVLRGYKWAVNSRGGGNVVGKEEGDYVEGILFKIDLRDLEALRRYERVAEGFFVEKEVLVEIAPIKVQECIGVKTEDGAKALEAYRKAGNRRAVDGEAPCLTEKRTGDDGTLCKVLLYLVREPEMQRPAKIRDEYKGRMKMAIDDGLLLGLSNGYLKKYFHPL
;
A
#
# COMPACT_ATOMS: atom_id res chain seq x y z
N PRO A 1 -1.62 15.90 -24.05
CA PRO A 1 -2.85 16.11 -23.24
C PRO A 1 -3.36 14.75 -22.75
N SER A 2 -2.75 14.23 -21.70
CA SER A 2 -2.81 12.82 -21.35
C SER A 2 -3.33 12.65 -19.93
N SER A 3 -4.65 12.53 -19.83
CA SER A 3 -5.43 11.77 -18.85
C SER A 3 -5.00 11.75 -17.36
N ASP A 4 -4.58 12.89 -16.81
CA ASP A 4 -4.90 13.19 -15.42
C ASP A 4 -6.39 13.52 -15.35
N LYS A 5 -7.20 12.48 -15.12
CA LYS A 5 -8.57 12.67 -14.65
C LYS A 5 -8.42 13.31 -13.28
N ALA A 6 -8.43 14.65 -13.25
CA ALA A 6 -8.28 15.47 -12.06
C ALA A 6 -9.02 14.78 -10.92
N LEU A 7 -8.30 14.46 -9.85
CA LEU A 7 -8.91 13.99 -8.61
C LEU A 7 -10.09 14.92 -8.35
N SER A 8 -11.30 14.38 -8.17
CA SER A 8 -12.41 15.23 -7.77
C SER A 8 -11.99 15.96 -6.49
N GLU A 9 -12.45 17.20 -6.29
CA GLU A 9 -12.02 18.06 -5.17
C GLU A 9 -12.18 17.41 -3.77
N ASN A 10 -12.84 16.25 -3.69
CA ASN A 10 -13.10 15.48 -2.48
C ASN A 10 -12.41 14.09 -2.43
N THR A 11 -11.43 13.81 -3.29
CA THR A 11 -10.72 12.51 -3.31
C THR A 11 -9.25 12.66 -2.98
N THR A 12 -8.74 11.80 -2.09
CA THR A 12 -7.32 11.72 -1.71
C THR A 12 -6.72 10.38 -2.14
N LEU A 13 -5.45 10.37 -2.55
CA LEU A 13 -4.71 9.14 -2.74
C LEU A 13 -4.09 8.68 -1.42
N TYR A 14 -4.38 7.45 -1.02
CA TYR A 14 -3.91 6.86 0.22
C TYR A 14 -2.95 5.71 -0.06
N PHE A 15 -1.73 5.81 0.48
CA PHE A 15 -0.70 4.79 0.38
C PHE A 15 -0.74 3.82 1.54
N THR A 16 -0.90 2.55 1.20
CA THR A 16 -0.98 1.43 2.15
C THR A 16 0.26 0.56 2.06
N TYR A 17 0.87 0.25 3.20
CA TYR A 17 2.08 -0.58 3.32
C TYR A 17 1.94 -1.68 4.38
N GLY A 18 0.71 -1.89 4.86
CA GLY A 18 0.37 -2.84 5.91
C GLY A 18 -0.92 -3.58 5.56
N SER A 19 -1.70 -3.99 6.55
CA SER A 19 -2.89 -4.83 6.31
C SER A 19 -3.96 -4.20 5.40
N ASN A 20 -3.98 -2.86 5.25
CA ASN A 20 -4.88 -2.19 4.31
C ASN A 20 -4.53 -2.44 2.84
N MET A 21 -3.42 -3.11 2.53
CA MET A 21 -3.15 -3.63 1.18
C MET A 21 -4.12 -4.76 0.79
N CYS A 22 -4.77 -5.43 1.75
CA CYS A 22 -5.81 -6.41 1.45
C CYS A 22 -7.07 -5.72 0.94
N LEU A 23 -7.54 -6.08 -0.26
CA LEU A 23 -8.67 -5.40 -0.91
C LEU A 23 -9.97 -5.60 -0.14
N ALA A 24 -10.23 -6.82 0.37
CA ALA A 24 -11.42 -7.08 1.18
C ALA A 24 -11.44 -6.23 2.46
N GLN A 25 -10.28 -6.08 3.12
CA GLN A 25 -10.17 -5.22 4.30
C GLN A 25 -10.35 -3.75 3.94
N MET A 26 -9.73 -3.29 2.86
CA MET A 26 -9.84 -1.91 2.40
C MET A 26 -11.29 -1.57 2.01
N ALA A 27 -11.98 -2.46 1.30
CA ALA A 27 -13.40 -2.29 0.95
C ALA A 27 -14.29 -2.19 2.19
N SER A 28 -14.01 -2.97 3.24
CA SER A 28 -14.78 -2.89 4.49
C SER A 28 -14.57 -1.57 5.24
N ARG A 29 -13.36 -1.01 5.22
CA ARG A 29 -13.04 0.25 5.93
C ARG A 29 -13.40 1.49 5.11
N CYS A 30 -13.28 1.39 3.79
CA CYS A 30 -13.49 2.45 2.82
C CYS A 30 -14.36 1.93 1.66
N PRO A 31 -15.69 1.85 1.84
CA PRO A 31 -16.59 1.27 0.83
C PRO A 31 -16.67 2.05 -0.48
N ALA A 32 -16.29 3.33 -0.47
CA ALA A 32 -16.26 4.17 -1.68
C ALA A 32 -14.89 4.12 -2.40
N SER A 33 -13.90 3.44 -1.81
CA SER A 33 -12.54 3.39 -2.35
C SER A 33 -12.47 2.71 -3.72
N THR A 34 -11.48 3.11 -4.51
CA THR A 34 -11.11 2.46 -5.78
C THR A 34 -9.60 2.24 -5.83
N LEU A 35 -9.17 1.16 -6.48
CA LEU A 35 -7.75 0.86 -6.65
C LEU A 35 -7.13 1.79 -7.71
N TYR A 36 -5.91 2.28 -7.45
CA TYR A 36 -5.23 3.23 -8.33
C TYR A 36 -3.93 2.67 -8.95
N ALA A 37 -2.93 2.34 -8.13
CA ALA A 37 -1.60 1.96 -8.62
C ALA A 37 -0.80 1.20 -7.54
N ILE A 38 0.31 0.57 -7.93
CA ILE A 38 1.38 0.21 -7.00
C ILE A 38 2.18 1.47 -6.70
N GLY A 39 2.58 1.66 -5.45
CA GLY A 39 3.44 2.76 -5.03
C GLY A 39 4.78 2.28 -4.49
N VAL A 40 5.84 3.07 -4.71
CA VAL A 40 7.17 2.86 -4.15
C VAL A 40 7.59 4.12 -3.39
N LEU A 41 7.74 3.98 -2.08
CA LEU A 41 8.18 5.02 -1.16
C LEU A 41 9.68 4.87 -0.88
N ARG A 42 10.51 5.74 -1.47
CA ARG A 42 11.97 5.72 -1.33
C ARG A 42 12.47 6.38 -0.05
N GLY A 43 13.56 5.88 0.50
CA GLY A 43 14.23 6.39 1.71
C GLY A 43 13.55 5.96 3.01
N TYR A 44 12.64 4.98 2.93
CA TYR A 44 11.90 4.40 4.05
C TYR A 44 12.08 2.90 4.09
N LYS A 45 11.95 2.36 5.30
CA LYS A 45 12.02 0.94 5.62
C LYS A 45 10.76 0.51 6.34
N TRP A 46 10.24 -0.66 6.00
CA TRP A 46 9.14 -1.27 6.73
C TRP A 46 9.63 -1.83 8.07
N ALA A 47 8.88 -1.58 9.15
CA ALA A 47 9.20 -2.05 10.49
C ALA A 47 7.92 -2.40 11.27
N VAL A 48 8.06 -3.23 12.29
CA VAL A 48 7.00 -3.49 13.26
C VAL A 48 7.14 -2.51 14.43
N ASN A 49 6.10 -1.73 14.69
CA ASN A 49 6.04 -0.79 15.81
C ASN A 49 5.87 -1.51 17.15
N SER A 50 6.06 -0.79 18.27
CA SER A 50 5.95 -1.34 19.63
C SER A 50 4.56 -1.92 19.96
N ARG A 51 3.53 -1.57 19.19
CA ARG A 51 2.17 -2.11 19.31
C ARG A 51 1.98 -3.40 18.50
N GLY A 52 3.03 -3.88 17.83
CA GLY A 52 3.06 -5.10 17.04
C GLY A 52 2.36 -5.01 15.67
N GLY A 53 2.15 -3.78 15.17
CA GLY A 53 1.62 -3.50 13.83
C GLY A 53 2.69 -2.93 12.89
N GLY A 54 2.40 -2.90 11.58
CA GLY A 54 3.30 -2.34 10.57
C GLY A 54 3.42 -0.81 10.68
N ASN A 55 4.62 -0.31 10.42
CA ASN A 55 4.98 1.09 10.33
C ASN A 55 6.06 1.25 9.25
N VAL A 56 6.30 2.48 8.79
CA VAL A 56 7.52 2.80 8.05
C VAL A 56 8.37 3.78 8.83
N VAL A 57 9.68 3.56 8.83
CA VAL A 57 10.68 4.40 9.47
C VAL A 57 11.61 4.94 8.40
N GLY A 58 11.86 6.24 8.40
CA GLY A 58 12.75 6.87 7.42
C GLY A 58 14.21 6.83 7.89
N LYS A 59 15.12 7.13 6.94
CA LYS A 59 16.51 7.60 7.12
C LYS A 59 17.64 6.67 6.65
N GLU A 60 17.43 5.81 5.65
CA GLU A 60 18.53 5.10 4.99
C GLU A 60 18.46 5.28 3.47
N GLU A 61 19.59 5.65 2.88
CA GLU A 61 19.74 5.79 1.43
C GLU A 61 19.75 4.39 0.80
N GLY A 62 18.92 4.17 -0.22
CA GLY A 62 18.76 2.89 -0.89
C GLY A 62 17.61 1.99 -0.38
N ASP A 63 17.02 2.29 0.78
CA ASP A 63 15.84 1.56 1.26
C ASP A 63 14.54 2.07 0.61
N TYR A 64 13.57 1.17 0.46
CA TYR A 64 12.25 1.49 -0.08
C TYR A 64 11.15 0.61 0.53
N VAL A 65 9.92 1.11 0.44
CA VAL A 65 8.68 0.44 0.83
C VAL A 65 7.76 0.39 -0.38
N GLU A 66 7.38 -0.81 -0.80
CA GLU A 66 6.30 -0.99 -1.77
C GLU A 66 4.94 -1.09 -1.06
N GLY A 67 3.92 -0.60 -1.75
CA GLY A 67 2.56 -0.54 -1.22
C GLY A 67 1.52 -0.37 -2.31
N ILE A 68 0.26 -0.29 -1.90
CA ILE A 68 -0.89 -0.13 -2.80
C ILE A 68 -1.53 1.24 -2.59
N LEU A 69 -1.79 1.92 -3.70
CA LEU A 69 -2.49 3.20 -3.74
C LEU A 69 -3.98 3.00 -3.98
N PHE A 70 -4.78 3.61 -3.12
CA PHE A 70 -6.24 3.71 -3.25
C PHE A 70 -6.66 5.16 -3.39
N LYS A 71 -7.69 5.41 -4.20
CA LYS A 71 -8.47 6.65 -4.14
C LYS A 71 -9.54 6.50 -3.07
N ILE A 72 -9.60 7.43 -2.13
CA ILE A 72 -10.60 7.48 -1.06
C ILE A 72 -11.30 8.84 -1.05
N ASP A 73 -12.61 8.85 -0.79
CA ASP A 73 -13.36 10.09 -0.61
C ASP A 73 -13.21 10.63 0.83
N LEU A 74 -13.69 11.85 1.08
CA LEU A 74 -13.62 12.47 2.41
C LEU A 74 -14.33 11.65 3.51
N ARG A 75 -15.42 10.96 3.20
CA ARG A 75 -16.18 10.17 4.19
C ARG A 75 -15.37 8.93 4.61
N ASP A 76 -14.78 8.25 3.64
CA ASP A 76 -13.88 7.13 3.86
C ASP A 76 -12.62 7.57 4.62
N LEU A 77 -12.08 8.74 4.31
CA LEU A 77 -10.95 9.32 5.03
C LEU A 77 -11.28 9.59 6.50
N GLU A 78 -12.45 10.19 6.79
CA GLU A 78 -12.90 10.40 8.17
C GLU A 78 -13.14 9.08 8.92
N ALA A 79 -13.67 8.06 8.24
CA ALA A 79 -13.82 6.73 8.80
C ALA A 79 -12.46 6.10 9.14
N LEU A 80 -11.48 6.23 8.24
CA LEU A 80 -10.10 5.79 8.49
C LEU A 80 -9.47 6.52 9.68
N ARG A 81 -9.63 7.84 9.80
CA ARG A 81 -9.11 8.61 10.94
C ARG A 81 -9.64 8.09 12.27
N ARG A 82 -10.93 7.74 12.33
CA ARG A 82 -11.54 7.11 13.51
C ARG A 82 -10.99 5.71 13.75
N TYR A 83 -10.86 4.91 12.69
CA TYR A 83 -10.35 3.54 12.77
C TYR A 83 -8.89 3.49 13.26
N GLU A 84 -8.03 4.31 12.67
CA GLU A 84 -6.60 4.43 13.03
C GLU A 84 -6.42 5.17 14.37
N ARG A 85 -7.51 5.61 15.02
CA ARG A 85 -7.50 6.31 16.31
C ARG A 85 -6.57 7.52 16.28
N VAL A 86 -6.60 8.29 15.18
CA VAL A 86 -5.73 9.45 14.96
C VAL A 86 -5.89 10.49 16.07
N ALA A 87 -7.12 10.68 16.56
CA ALA A 87 -7.43 11.57 17.68
C ALA A 87 -6.78 11.14 19.00
N GLU A 88 -6.41 9.85 19.13
CA GLU A 88 -5.71 9.33 20.30
C GLU A 88 -4.18 9.39 20.16
N GLY A 89 -3.69 9.98 19.06
CA GLY A 89 -2.29 10.31 18.89
C GLY A 89 -1.41 9.18 18.36
N PHE A 90 -1.91 7.96 18.13
CA PHE A 90 -1.06 6.85 17.70
C PHE A 90 -0.44 7.03 16.32
N PHE A 91 -1.17 7.67 15.42
CA PHE A 91 -0.71 7.93 14.06
C PHE A 91 -0.73 9.43 13.73
N VAL A 92 0.11 9.80 12.76
CA VAL A 92 0.16 11.11 12.13
C VAL A 92 -0.03 10.95 10.62
N GLU A 93 -0.79 11.87 10.05
CA GLU A 93 -0.98 12.01 8.60
C GLU A 93 0.21 12.77 8.00
N LYS A 94 0.78 12.23 6.94
CA LYS A 94 1.86 12.85 6.19
C LYS A 94 1.57 12.79 4.70
N GLU A 95 1.76 13.90 4.00
CA GLU A 95 1.83 13.89 2.54
C GLU A 95 3.26 13.56 2.11
N VAL A 96 3.41 12.56 1.25
CA VAL A 96 4.70 12.16 0.68
C VAL A 96 4.58 11.96 -0.82
N LEU A 97 5.71 11.96 -1.52
CA LEU A 97 5.78 11.55 -2.92
C LEU A 97 6.14 10.08 -3.00
N VAL A 98 5.44 9.34 -3.85
CA VAL A 98 5.76 7.95 -4.20
C VAL A 98 5.87 7.83 -5.71
N GLU A 99 6.74 6.96 -6.16
CA GLU A 99 6.74 6.53 -7.55
C GLU A 99 5.59 5.55 -7.77
N ILE A 100 4.96 5.60 -8.93
CA ILE A 100 3.82 4.74 -9.25
C ILE A 100 4.15 3.73 -10.34
N ALA A 101 3.59 2.54 -10.22
CA ALA A 101 3.64 1.48 -11.21
C ALA A 101 2.22 0.92 -11.45
N PRO A 102 1.92 0.38 -12.65
CA PRO A 102 0.60 -0.12 -12.97
C PRO A 102 0.22 -1.35 -12.13
N ILE A 103 -1.08 -1.48 -11.83
CA ILE A 103 -1.64 -2.71 -11.24
C ILE A 103 -1.64 -3.84 -12.28
N LYS A 104 -1.24 -5.04 -11.88
CA LYS A 104 -1.18 -6.21 -12.78
C LYS A 104 -2.55 -6.75 -13.19
N VAL A 105 -3.52 -6.75 -12.27
CA VAL A 105 -4.89 -7.25 -12.51
C VAL A 105 -5.78 -6.07 -12.93
N GLN A 106 -5.93 -5.89 -14.24
CA GLN A 106 -6.61 -4.72 -14.83
C GLN A 106 -8.10 -4.66 -14.47
N GLU A 107 -8.72 -5.80 -14.22
CA GLU A 107 -10.13 -5.92 -13.81
C GLU A 107 -10.42 -5.27 -12.45
N CYS A 108 -9.38 -5.00 -11.64
CA CYS A 108 -9.52 -4.28 -10.38
C CYS A 108 -9.54 -2.75 -10.55
N ILE A 109 -9.20 -2.21 -11.72
CA ILE A 109 -9.08 -0.77 -11.96
C ILE A 109 -10.41 -0.16 -12.39
N GLY A 110 -10.71 1.03 -11.86
CA GLY A 110 -11.90 1.80 -12.24
C GLY A 110 -13.21 1.29 -11.63
N VAL A 111 -13.14 0.26 -10.78
CA VAL A 111 -14.25 -0.29 -10.01
C VAL A 111 -14.06 -0.01 -8.51
N LYS A 112 -15.14 -0.15 -7.74
CA LYS A 112 -15.05 -0.11 -6.27
C LYS A 112 -14.13 -1.22 -5.78
N THR A 113 -13.37 -0.95 -4.71
CA THR A 113 -12.44 -1.93 -4.13
C THR A 113 -13.11 -3.24 -3.76
N GLU A 114 -14.40 -3.22 -3.37
CA GLU A 114 -15.18 -4.43 -3.13
C GLU A 114 -15.30 -5.32 -4.38
N ASP A 115 -15.61 -4.73 -5.53
CA ASP A 115 -15.72 -5.45 -6.79
C ASP A 115 -14.33 -5.85 -7.32
N GLY A 116 -13.33 -4.99 -7.09
CA GLY A 116 -11.93 -5.31 -7.31
C GLY A 116 -11.47 -6.53 -6.49
N ALA A 117 -11.93 -6.69 -5.25
CA ALA A 117 -11.62 -7.86 -4.41
C ALA A 117 -12.18 -9.15 -5.02
N LYS A 118 -13.43 -9.10 -5.52
CA LYS A 118 -14.08 -10.23 -6.21
C LYS A 118 -13.33 -10.58 -7.50
N ALA A 119 -12.93 -9.58 -8.28
CA ALA A 119 -12.13 -9.77 -9.49
C ALA A 119 -10.76 -10.41 -9.18
N LEU A 120 -10.08 -9.93 -8.14
CA LEU A 120 -8.79 -10.49 -7.70
C LEU A 120 -8.91 -11.94 -7.23
N GLU A 121 -10.01 -12.28 -6.53
CA GLU A 121 -10.29 -13.66 -6.12
C GLU A 121 -10.56 -14.57 -7.33
N ALA A 122 -11.31 -14.10 -8.33
CA ALA A 122 -11.52 -14.83 -9.58
C ALA A 122 -10.19 -15.04 -10.32
N TYR A 123 -9.34 -13.99 -10.38
CA TYR A 123 -8.00 -14.05 -10.96
C TYR A 123 -7.12 -15.11 -10.25
N ARG A 124 -7.18 -15.17 -8.92
CA ARG A 124 -6.49 -16.19 -8.10
C ARG A 124 -6.99 -17.60 -8.42
N LYS A 125 -8.30 -17.80 -8.50
CA LYS A 125 -8.93 -19.11 -8.79
C LYS A 125 -8.65 -19.61 -10.19
N ALA A 126 -8.43 -18.73 -11.16
CA ALA A 126 -8.05 -19.07 -12.53
C ALA A 126 -6.63 -19.67 -12.65
N GLY A 127 -5.91 -19.89 -11.55
CA GLY A 127 -4.59 -20.51 -11.57
C GLY A 127 -3.49 -19.56 -12.06
N ASN A 128 -3.76 -18.26 -12.14
CA ASN A 128 -2.80 -17.22 -12.52
C ASN A 128 -1.76 -16.93 -11.41
N ARG A 129 -1.30 -17.98 -10.70
CA ARG A 129 -0.08 -17.97 -9.89
C ARG A 129 1.14 -18.06 -10.79
N ARG A 130 1.25 -17.19 -11.81
CA ARG A 130 2.55 -16.99 -12.45
C ARG A 130 3.39 -16.19 -11.46
N ALA A 131 4.17 -16.93 -10.68
CA ALA A 131 5.37 -16.46 -10.04
C ALA A 131 6.14 -15.64 -11.08
N VAL A 132 6.15 -14.33 -10.89
CA VAL A 132 7.06 -13.47 -11.62
C VAL A 132 8.30 -13.46 -10.73
N ASP A 133 9.21 -14.38 -11.02
CA ASP A 133 10.62 -14.15 -10.76
C ASP A 133 11.00 -12.95 -11.63
N GLY A 134 10.80 -11.77 -11.07
CA GLY A 134 11.08 -10.49 -11.69
C GLY A 134 11.49 -9.56 -10.59
N GLU A 135 12.66 -8.97 -10.77
CA GLU A 135 13.19 -7.86 -10.00
C GLU A 135 12.10 -6.80 -9.76
N ALA A 136 12.28 -6.00 -8.70
CA ALA A 136 11.41 -4.88 -8.36
C ALA A 136 10.91 -4.14 -9.62
N PRO A 137 9.63 -3.73 -9.70
CA PRO A 137 9.06 -3.11 -10.89
C PRO A 137 10.01 -2.03 -11.43
N CYS A 138 10.63 -2.34 -12.58
CA CYS A 138 11.68 -1.61 -13.29
C CYS A 138 12.44 -0.53 -12.47
N LEU A 139 13.34 -0.93 -11.58
CA LEU A 139 14.38 -0.05 -11.06
C LEU A 139 15.69 -0.27 -11.83
N THR A 140 15.70 0.02 -13.14
CA THR A 140 16.99 0.18 -13.82
C THR A 140 17.62 1.49 -13.35
N GLU A 141 18.72 1.37 -12.62
CA GLU A 141 19.67 2.46 -12.47
C GLU A 141 19.91 3.12 -13.84
N LYS A 142 19.68 4.44 -13.91
CA LYS A 142 19.83 5.30 -15.09
C LYS A 142 18.86 5.03 -16.26
N ARG A 143 17.70 5.68 -16.19
CA ARG A 143 17.11 6.33 -17.37
C ARG A 143 17.07 7.84 -17.15
N THR A 144 18.05 8.53 -17.71
CA THR A 144 17.94 9.95 -18.02
C THR A 144 16.81 10.13 -19.04
N GLY A 145 15.61 10.50 -18.58
CA GLY A 145 14.44 10.76 -19.42
C GLY A 145 13.15 10.17 -18.83
N ASP A 146 12.53 10.91 -17.91
CA ASP A 146 11.09 11.06 -17.66
C ASP A 146 10.10 9.91 -18.00
N ASP A 147 9.62 9.18 -16.97
CA ASP A 147 8.19 8.79 -16.70
C ASP A 147 8.09 7.90 -15.43
N GLY A 148 8.88 8.19 -14.39
CA GLY A 148 8.56 7.71 -13.04
C GLY A 148 7.59 8.70 -12.44
N THR A 149 6.30 8.64 -12.80
CA THR A 149 5.33 9.65 -12.35
C THR A 149 5.27 9.68 -10.82
N LEU A 150 5.84 10.72 -10.22
CA LEU A 150 5.77 10.94 -8.78
C LEU A 150 4.35 11.41 -8.44
N CYS A 151 3.72 10.73 -7.48
CA CYS A 151 2.38 11.05 -7.05
C CYS A 151 2.37 11.47 -5.58
N LYS A 152 1.65 12.55 -5.26
CA LYS A 152 1.46 12.99 -3.88
C LYS A 152 0.37 12.16 -3.22
N VAL A 153 0.68 11.55 -2.09
CA VAL A 153 -0.19 10.59 -1.40
C VAL A 153 -0.21 10.84 0.09
N LEU A 154 -1.33 10.51 0.72
CA LEU A 154 -1.50 10.45 2.17
C LEU A 154 -0.89 9.16 2.71
N LEU A 155 -0.12 9.30 3.78
CA LEU A 155 0.56 8.22 4.50
C LEU A 155 0.26 8.37 6.00
N TYR A 156 -0.16 7.28 6.64
CA TYR A 156 -0.20 7.23 8.11
C TYR A 156 1.12 6.70 8.65
N LEU A 157 1.69 7.37 9.64
CA LEU A 157 2.92 6.97 10.34
C LEU A 157 2.68 6.90 11.83
N VAL A 158 3.36 6.01 12.54
CA VAL A 158 3.34 6.02 14.01
C VAL A 158 3.94 7.34 14.51
N ARG A 159 3.18 8.09 15.33
CA ARG A 159 3.56 9.42 15.80
C ARG A 159 4.78 9.40 16.71
N GLU A 160 4.71 8.60 17.78
CA GLU A 160 5.67 8.65 18.87
C GLU A 160 6.95 7.89 18.51
N PRO A 161 8.15 8.51 18.56
CA PRO A 161 9.42 7.84 18.26
C PRO A 161 9.66 6.59 19.11
N GLU A 162 9.20 6.60 20.37
CA GLU A 162 9.30 5.43 21.26
C GLU A 162 8.48 4.24 20.76
N MET A 163 7.37 4.53 20.06
CA MET A 163 6.53 3.50 19.44
C MET A 163 7.06 3.03 18.09
N GLN A 164 7.98 3.76 17.46
CA GLN A 164 8.63 3.34 16.22
C GLN A 164 9.73 2.28 16.44
N ARG A 165 10.07 1.97 17.71
CA ARG A 165 11.05 0.95 18.04
C ARG A 165 10.63 -0.43 17.50
N PRO A 166 11.54 -1.17 16.83
CA PRO A 166 11.25 -2.51 16.35
C PRO A 166 10.73 -3.42 17.46
N ALA A 167 9.63 -4.12 17.22
CA ALA A 167 9.06 -5.07 18.16
C ALA A 167 8.54 -6.34 17.46
N LYS A 168 8.06 -7.30 18.27
CA LYS A 168 7.45 -8.52 17.76
C LYS A 168 6.06 -8.22 17.19
N ILE A 169 5.81 -8.73 15.99
CA ILE A 169 4.50 -8.65 15.34
C ILE A 169 3.45 -9.47 16.11
N ARG A 170 2.25 -8.91 16.29
CA ARG A 170 1.13 -9.61 16.97
C ARG A 170 0.52 -10.66 16.07
N ASP A 171 0.16 -11.81 16.62
CA ASP A 171 -0.34 -12.95 15.83
C ASP A 171 -1.62 -12.64 15.05
N GLU A 172 -2.56 -11.89 15.64
CA GLU A 172 -3.74 -11.39 14.93
C GLU A 172 -3.37 -10.50 13.73
N TYR A 173 -2.34 -9.66 13.88
CA TYR A 173 -1.86 -8.81 12.80
C TYR A 173 -1.14 -9.61 11.71
N LYS A 174 -0.44 -10.71 12.06
CA LYS A 174 0.16 -11.62 11.07
C LYS A 174 -0.90 -12.17 10.11
N GLY A 175 -2.04 -12.62 10.62
CA GLY A 175 -3.12 -13.15 9.79
C GLY A 175 -3.61 -12.13 8.75
N ARG A 176 -3.81 -10.88 9.17
CA ARG A 176 -4.18 -9.78 8.27
C ARG A 176 -3.07 -9.44 7.27
N MET A 177 -1.81 -9.50 7.70
CA MET A 177 -0.67 -9.27 6.80
C MET A 177 -0.54 -10.37 5.74
N LYS A 178 -0.82 -11.64 6.06
CA LYS A 178 -0.80 -12.72 5.04
C LYS A 178 -1.74 -12.42 3.89
N MET A 179 -2.97 -12.01 4.20
CA MET A 179 -3.96 -11.64 3.17
C MET A 179 -3.48 -10.45 2.34
N ALA A 180 -2.88 -9.45 2.99
CA ALA A 180 -2.30 -8.28 2.33
C ALA A 180 -1.12 -8.63 1.40
N ILE A 181 -0.26 -9.57 1.81
CA ILE A 181 0.87 -10.06 1.01
C ILE A 181 0.36 -10.84 -0.20
N ASP A 182 -0.63 -11.71 -0.02
CA ASP A 182 -1.23 -12.49 -1.10
C ASP A 182 -1.90 -11.61 -2.16
N ASP A 183 -2.66 -10.60 -1.73
CA ASP A 183 -3.26 -9.63 -2.65
C ASP A 183 -2.18 -8.79 -3.33
N GLY A 184 -1.22 -8.28 -2.57
CA GLY A 184 -0.12 -7.47 -3.09
C GLY A 184 0.70 -8.17 -4.16
N LEU A 185 1.03 -9.46 -3.96
CA LEU A 185 1.76 -10.26 -4.95
C LEU A 185 0.99 -10.39 -6.27
N LEU A 186 -0.33 -10.60 -6.20
CA LEU A 186 -1.16 -10.69 -7.40
C LEU A 186 -1.26 -9.34 -8.12
N LEU A 187 -1.31 -8.24 -7.37
CA LEU A 187 -1.45 -6.88 -7.90
C LEU A 187 -0.16 -6.28 -8.44
N GLY A 188 1.01 -6.83 -8.09
CA GLY A 188 2.30 -6.46 -8.67
C GLY A 188 3.38 -6.01 -7.69
N LEU A 189 3.20 -6.19 -6.37
CA LEU A 189 4.31 -6.05 -5.42
C LEU A 189 5.37 -7.11 -5.70
N SER A 190 6.64 -6.74 -5.54
CA SER A 190 7.76 -7.60 -5.89
C SER A 190 7.97 -8.71 -4.87
N ASN A 191 8.28 -9.90 -5.37
CA ASN A 191 8.58 -11.06 -4.52
C ASN A 191 9.81 -10.80 -3.64
N GLY A 192 10.81 -10.08 -4.16
CA GLY A 192 12.01 -9.69 -3.42
C GLY A 192 11.69 -8.80 -2.21
N TYR A 193 10.88 -7.76 -2.41
CA TYR A 193 10.43 -6.90 -1.32
C TYR A 193 9.62 -7.67 -0.27
N LEU A 194 8.66 -8.48 -0.73
CA LEU A 194 7.80 -9.23 0.18
C LEU A 194 8.60 -10.26 1.01
N LYS A 195 9.56 -10.94 0.40
CA LYS A 195 10.48 -11.84 1.10
C LYS A 195 11.37 -11.10 2.11
N LYS A 196 11.91 -9.93 1.73
CA LYS A 196 12.79 -9.12 2.60
C LYS A 196 12.11 -8.73 3.91
N TYR A 197 10.86 -8.26 3.86
CA TYR A 197 10.19 -7.66 5.03
C TYR A 197 9.17 -8.55 5.71
N PHE A 198 8.64 -9.55 5.02
CA PHE A 198 7.52 -10.35 5.53
C PHE A 198 7.81 -11.85 5.63
N HIS A 199 9.01 -12.35 5.30
CA HIS A 199 9.34 -13.76 5.58
C HIS A 199 9.85 -13.93 7.03
N PRO A 200 9.38 -14.92 7.81
CA PRO A 200 8.54 -16.06 7.46
C PRO A 200 7.06 -15.91 7.87
N LEU A 201 6.47 -14.70 7.79
CA LEU A 201 5.11 -14.44 8.31
C LEU A 201 4.10 -15.48 7.85
#